data_AF-A0A7X7SBR3-F1
#
_entry.id   AF-A0A7X7SBR3-F1
#
_cell.length_a   1.000
_cell.length_b   1.000
_cell.length_c   1.000
_cell.angle_alpha   90.00
_cell.angle_beta   90.00
_cell.angle_gamma   90.00
#
_symmetry.space_group_name_H-M   'P 1'
#
loop_
_entity.id
_entity.type
_entity.pdbx_description
1 polymer ?
#
loop_
_entity_poly.entity_id
_entity_poly.type
_entity_poly.pdbx_seq_one_letter_code
_entity_poly.pdbx_strand_id
1 'polypeptide(L)'
;MKRGAYDFLSKPVNLDRLDLLLKRALAERRLDAENRRLKEQLDSKFGFENIIGASAPMQEVFDTIRQAAPSRATVLIQGESGTGKELVARALHQCSPRAQGPFVPVHCAALAPTLLESELFGHEKGAFTGAVERR
;
A
#
# COMPACT_ATOMS: atom_id res chain seq x y z
N MET A 1 -27.07 16.07 -8.07
CA MET A 1 -26.50 15.05 -7.15
C MET A 1 -24.97 15.12 -7.18
N LYS A 2 -24.35 16.12 -6.53
CA LYS A 2 -22.89 16.35 -6.58
C LYS A 2 -22.32 16.96 -5.28
N ARG A 3 -22.81 16.54 -4.09
CA ARG A 3 -22.39 17.09 -2.78
C ARG A 3 -22.30 16.04 -1.64
N GLY A 4 -22.09 14.76 -1.94
CA GLY A 4 -21.89 13.72 -0.91
C GLY A 4 -23.17 13.03 -0.40
N ALA A 5 -24.30 13.13 -1.11
CA ALA A 5 -25.44 12.26 -0.85
C ALA A 5 -25.16 10.86 -1.41
N TYR A 6 -25.39 9.82 -0.60
CA TYR A 6 -25.19 8.42 -0.99
C TYR A 6 -26.13 8.02 -2.14
N ASP A 7 -27.42 8.29 -1.99
CA ASP A 7 -28.43 8.11 -3.03
C ASP A 7 -29.63 9.05 -2.76
N PHE A 8 -30.62 9.04 -3.64
CA PHE A 8 -31.85 9.82 -3.55
C PHE A 8 -33.09 8.93 -3.48
N LEU A 9 -34.13 9.45 -2.82
CA LEU A 9 -35.44 8.81 -2.74
C LEU A 9 -36.52 9.76 -3.26
N SER A 10 -37.40 9.23 -4.09
CA SER A 10 -38.60 9.93 -4.57
C SER A 10 -39.77 9.66 -3.63
N LYS A 11 -40.58 10.68 -3.36
CA LYS A 11 -41.86 10.53 -2.65
C LYS A 11 -42.97 10.15 -3.66
N PRO A 12 -43.95 9.29 -3.28
CA PRO A 12 -44.09 8.56 -2.01
C PRO A 12 -43.00 7.49 -1.83
N VAL A 13 -42.54 7.32 -0.59
CA VAL A 13 -41.36 6.49 -0.29
C VAL A 13 -41.70 5.01 -0.43
N ASN A 14 -40.94 4.29 -1.25
CA ASN A 14 -40.97 2.84 -1.29
C ASN A 14 -40.07 2.27 -0.17
N LEU A 15 -40.67 1.57 0.78
CA LEU A 15 -39.98 1.05 1.98
C LEU A 15 -38.96 -0.05 1.65
N ASP A 16 -39.24 -0.92 0.67
CA ASP A 16 -38.31 -1.98 0.25
C ASP A 16 -37.04 -1.39 -0.38
N ARG A 17 -37.21 -0.34 -1.19
CA ARG A 17 -36.09 0.39 -1.78
C ARG A 17 -35.27 1.11 -0.71
N LEU A 18 -35.93 1.70 0.29
CA LEU A 18 -35.26 2.34 1.42
C LEU A 18 -34.42 1.32 2.23
N ASP A 19 -34.99 0.17 2.56
CA ASP A 19 -34.29 -0.88 3.32
C ASP A 19 -33.07 -1.40 2.56
N LEU A 20 -33.19 -1.64 1.24
CA LEU A 20 -32.07 -2.05 0.41
C LEU A 20 -30.95 -1.01 0.36
N LEU A 21 -31.30 0.28 0.21
CA LEU A 21 -30.31 1.36 0.18
C LEU A 21 -29.61 1.54 1.52
N LEU A 22 -30.34 1.42 2.64
CA LEU A 22 -29.77 1.46 3.98
C LEU A 22 -28.79 0.30 4.20
N LYS A 23 -29.17 -0.93 3.82
CA LYS A 23 -28.29 -2.10 3.95
C LYS A 23 -26.98 -1.92 3.17
N ARG A 24 -27.05 -1.42 1.94
CA ARG A 24 -25.86 -1.15 1.11
C ARG A 24 -24.98 -0.05 1.71
N ALA A 25 -25.58 1.07 2.10
CA ALA A 25 -24.85 2.19 2.69
C ALA A 25 -24.12 1.79 3.99
N LEU A 26 -24.76 0.97 4.84
CA LEU A 26 -24.16 0.48 6.07
C LEU A 26 -23.02 -0.51 5.80
N ALA A 27 -23.19 -1.41 4.82
CA ALA A 27 -22.14 -2.37 4.45
C ALA A 27 -20.90 -1.65 3.88
N GLU A 28 -21.10 -0.68 2.99
CA GLU A 28 -20.03 0.11 2.39
C GLU A 28 -19.29 0.93 3.45
N ARG A 29 -20.03 1.61 4.34
CA ARG A 29 -19.43 2.36 5.45
C ARG A 29 -18.63 1.46 6.40
N ARG A 30 -19.08 0.23 6.63
CA ARG A 30 -18.36 -0.74 7.47
C ARG A 30 -17.05 -1.17 6.80
N LEU A 31 -17.09 -1.48 5.50
CA LEU A 31 -15.91 -1.85 4.72
C LEU A 31 -14.88 -0.70 4.68
N ASP A 32 -15.34 0.54 4.46
CA ASP A 32 -14.47 1.71 4.46
C ASP A 32 -13.81 1.95 5.83
N ALA A 33 -14.58 1.81 6.91
CA ALA A 33 -14.06 1.95 8.28
C ALA A 33 -13.04 0.86 8.61
N GLU A 34 -13.28 -0.38 8.17
CA GLU A 34 -12.37 -1.50 8.38
C GLU A 34 -11.08 -1.35 7.55
N ASN A 35 -11.21 -0.95 6.28
CA ASN A 35 -10.07 -0.67 5.41
C ASN A 35 -9.19 0.45 6.00
N ARG A 36 -9.82 1.53 6.47
CA ARG A 36 -9.12 2.63 7.13
C ARG A 36 -8.43 2.18 8.41
N ARG A 37 -9.10 1.42 9.27
CA ARG A 37 -8.51 0.88 10.51
C ARG A 37 -7.32 -0.04 10.20
N LEU A 38 -7.43 -0.92 9.20
CA LEU A 38 -6.34 -1.81 8.80
C LEU A 38 -5.14 -1.04 8.28
N LYS A 39 -5.36 0.02 7.50
CA LYS A 39 -4.30 0.93 7.04
C LYS A 39 -3.62 1.63 8.21
N GLU A 40 -4.40 2.21 9.13
CA GLU A 40 -3.88 2.88 10.32
C GLU A 40 -3.06 1.92 11.22
N GLN A 41 -3.49 0.66 11.37
CA GLN A 41 -2.73 -0.36 12.11
C GLN A 41 -1.42 -0.77 11.42
N LEU A 42 -1.39 -0.74 10.09
CA LEU A 42 -0.19 -1.06 9.33
C LEU A 42 0.83 0.08 9.45
N ASP A 43 0.36 1.32 9.33
CA ASP A 43 1.18 2.51 9.55
C ASP A 43 1.70 2.56 10.99
N SER A 44 0.87 2.24 11.99
CA SER A 44 1.29 2.23 13.40
C SER A 44 2.25 1.10 13.77
N LYS A 45 2.31 0.00 12.99
CA LYS A 45 3.24 -1.13 13.25
C LYS A 45 4.56 -1.01 12.50
N PHE A 46 4.55 -0.35 11.33
CA PHE A 46 5.71 -0.25 10.46
C PHE A 46 6.17 1.19 10.21
N GLY A 47 5.61 2.13 10.98
CA GLY A 47 5.96 3.54 11.03
C GLY A 47 7.45 3.80 11.22
N PHE A 48 7.94 4.92 10.68
CA PHE A 48 9.24 5.53 10.99
C PHE A 48 9.54 5.53 12.51
N GLU A 49 8.50 5.73 13.33
CA GLU A 49 8.55 5.76 14.81
C GLU A 49 8.85 4.39 15.46
N ASN A 50 8.65 3.28 14.74
CA ASN A 50 8.91 1.93 15.25
C ASN A 50 10.33 1.43 14.98
N ILE A 51 11.15 2.18 14.23
CA ILE A 51 12.55 1.82 14.03
C ILE A 51 13.34 2.24 15.27
N ILE A 52 13.69 1.25 16.10
CA ILE A 52 14.54 1.48 17.28
C ILE A 52 15.97 1.75 16.80
N GLY A 53 16.41 3.01 16.89
CA GLY A 53 17.69 3.46 16.34
C GLY A 53 18.26 4.69 17.05
N ALA A 54 18.47 4.61 18.37
CA ALA A 54 18.99 5.73 19.17
C ALA A 54 20.50 5.99 18.99
N SER A 55 21.21 5.15 18.22
CA SER A 55 22.64 5.31 17.97
C SER A 55 22.91 6.43 16.96
N ALA A 56 24.06 7.10 17.09
CA ALA A 56 24.44 8.18 16.17
C ALA A 56 24.45 7.77 14.68
N PRO A 57 24.97 6.58 14.28
CA PRO A 57 24.90 6.15 12.88
C PRO A 57 23.47 5.96 12.37
N MET A 58 22.53 5.54 13.23
CA MET A 58 21.12 5.41 12.83
C MET A 58 20.44 6.77 12.68
N GLN A 59 20.85 7.79 13.45
CA GLN A 59 20.36 9.15 13.25
C GLN A 59 20.79 9.72 11.90
N GLU A 60 22.02 9.47 11.45
CA GLU A 60 22.48 9.85 10.11
C GLU A 60 21.65 9.17 9.01
N VAL A 61 21.32 7.89 9.19
CA VAL A 61 20.43 7.16 8.28
C VAL A 61 19.05 7.80 8.26
N PHE A 62 18.48 8.15 9.41
CA PHE A 62 17.19 8.82 9.51
C PHE A 62 17.18 10.19 8.82
N ASP A 63 18.24 10.98 8.96
CA ASP A 63 18.36 12.26 8.29
C ASP A 63 18.48 12.10 6.77
N THR A 64 19.23 11.09 6.32
CA THR A 64 19.31 10.73 4.90
C THR A 64 17.95 10.33 4.35
N ILE A 65 17.17 9.54 5.10
CA ILE A 65 15.80 9.15 4.72
C ILE A 65 14.92 10.38 4.57
N ARG A 66 14.94 11.31 5.54
CA ARG A 66 14.13 12.54 5.49
C ARG A 66 14.48 13.42 4.29
N GLN A 67 15.74 13.48 3.90
CA GLN A 67 16.19 14.24 2.73
C GLN A 67 15.83 13.54 1.40
N ALA A 68 15.96 12.21 1.34
CA ALA A 68 15.73 11.45 0.12
C ALA A 68 14.24 11.20 -0.18
N ALA A 69 13.41 11.02 0.85
CA ALA A 69 11.99 10.69 0.73
C ALA A 69 11.15 11.65 -0.12
N PRO A 70 11.30 13.00 -0.05
CA PRO A 70 10.56 13.91 -0.92
C PRO A 70 11.02 13.89 -2.38
N SER A 71 12.17 13.29 -2.68
CA SER A 71 12.70 13.21 -4.04
C SER A 71 11.99 12.14 -4.88
N ARG A 72 12.14 12.22 -6.21
CA ARG A 72 11.71 11.15 -7.14
C ARG A 72 12.87 10.20 -7.50
N ALA A 73 14.03 10.35 -6.87
CA ALA A 73 15.21 9.54 -7.18
C ALA A 73 15.05 8.10 -6.69
N THR A 74 15.70 7.17 -7.40
CA THR A 74 15.80 5.78 -6.96
C THR A 74 16.82 5.70 -5.82
N VAL A 75 16.43 5.08 -4.70
CA VAL A 75 17.30 4.92 -3.52
C VAL A 75 17.81 3.48 -3.43
N LEU A 76 19.12 3.32 -3.30
CA LEU A 76 19.76 2.03 -3.05
C LEU A 76 20.04 1.88 -1.55
N ILE A 77 19.48 0.84 -0.93
CA ILE A 77 19.69 0.54 0.50
C ILE A 77 20.67 -0.63 0.63
N GLN A 78 21.82 -0.37 1.24
CA GLN A 78 22.87 -1.37 1.46
C GLN A 78 22.97 -1.73 2.95
N GLY A 79 23.41 -2.96 3.21
CA GLY A 79 23.60 -3.47 4.56
C GLY A 79 23.55 -5.00 4.60
N GLU A 80 24.05 -5.56 5.68
CA GLU A 80 24.08 -7.01 5.90
C GLU A 80 22.66 -7.62 5.98
N SER A 81 22.58 -8.95 5.84
CA SER A 81 21.30 -9.64 6.01
C SER A 81 20.77 -9.46 7.43
N GLY A 82 19.47 -9.17 7.58
CA GLY A 82 18.85 -8.97 8.89
C GLY A 82 18.94 -7.56 9.49
N THR A 83 19.61 -6.60 8.84
CA THR A 83 19.73 -5.21 9.36
C THR A 83 18.46 -4.34 9.21
N GLY A 84 17.35 -4.92 8.76
CA GLY A 84 16.08 -4.18 8.63
C GLY A 84 15.98 -3.27 7.40
N LYS A 85 16.64 -3.60 6.28
CA LYS A 85 16.57 -2.84 5.02
C LYS A 85 15.13 -2.57 4.54
N GLU A 86 14.21 -3.50 4.77
CA GLU A 86 12.79 -3.30 4.43
C GLU A 86 12.14 -2.20 5.29
N LEU A 87 12.49 -2.09 6.57
CA LEU A 87 12.00 -1.04 7.45
C LEU A 87 12.46 0.33 6.95
N VAL A 88 13.71 0.44 6.50
CA VAL A 88 14.25 1.66 5.88
C VAL A 88 13.50 2.02 4.59
N ALA A 89 13.19 1.03 3.73
CA ALA A 89 12.42 1.26 2.51
C ALA A 89 10.99 1.76 2.79
N ARG A 90 10.34 1.19 3.81
CA ARG A 90 9.01 1.61 4.26
C ARG A 90 9.04 3.03 4.85
N ALA A 91 10.05 3.34 5.66
CA ALA A 91 10.29 4.66 6.20
C ALA A 91 10.45 5.71 5.09
N LEU A 92 11.23 5.41 4.05
CA LEU A 92 11.36 6.27 2.86
C LEU A 92 10.02 6.52 2.18
N HIS A 93 9.18 5.49 2.01
CA HIS A 93 7.86 5.64 1.40
C HIS A 93 6.92 6.51 2.26
N GLN A 94 6.89 6.28 3.57
CA GLN A 94 6.04 7.02 4.51
C GLN A 94 6.44 8.49 4.65
N CYS A 95 7.73 8.81 4.56
CA CYS A 95 8.20 10.19 4.58
C CYS A 95 8.07 10.89 3.20
N SER A 96 7.60 10.19 2.17
CA SER A 96 7.46 10.74 0.82
C SER A 96 6.08 11.35 0.57
N PRO A 97 5.92 12.22 -0.45
CA PRO A 97 4.63 12.66 -0.96
C PRO A 97 3.72 11.52 -1.44
N ARG A 98 4.26 10.30 -1.59
CA ARG A 98 3.55 9.10 -2.06
C ARG A 98 3.12 8.20 -0.90
N ALA A 99 3.24 8.62 0.36
CA ALA A 99 2.89 7.82 1.54
C ALA A 99 1.49 7.21 1.50
N GLN A 100 0.51 7.93 0.92
CA GLN A 100 -0.88 7.45 0.75
C GLN A 100 -1.05 6.41 -0.37
N GLY A 101 -0.04 6.23 -1.21
CA GLY A 101 -0.01 5.25 -2.29
C GLY A 101 0.41 3.87 -1.79
N PRO A 102 0.16 2.82 -2.60
CA PRO A 102 0.56 1.46 -2.24
C PRO A 102 2.08 1.33 -2.17
N PHE A 103 2.56 0.63 -1.14
CA PHE A 103 3.94 0.17 -1.03
C PHE A 103 3.99 -1.34 -1.22
N VAL A 104 4.67 -1.80 -2.28
CA VAL A 104 4.75 -3.22 -2.63
C VAL A 104 6.19 -3.70 -2.50
N PRO A 105 6.56 -4.36 -1.39
CA PRO A 105 7.88 -4.96 -1.25
C PRO A 105 7.97 -6.23 -2.11
N VAL A 106 9.05 -6.36 -2.88
CA VAL A 106 9.34 -7.55 -3.69
C VAL A 106 10.68 -8.15 -3.27
N HIS A 107 10.66 -9.39 -2.79
CA HIS A 107 11.87 -10.11 -2.40
C HIS A 107 12.39 -10.96 -3.57
N CYS A 108 13.34 -10.41 -4.33
CA CYS A 108 13.88 -11.08 -5.53
C CYS A 108 14.61 -12.40 -5.23
N ALA A 109 15.09 -12.62 -4.00
CA ALA A 109 15.76 -13.87 -3.63
C ALA A 109 14.82 -15.08 -3.57
N ALA A 110 13.51 -14.86 -3.42
CA ALA A 110 12.51 -15.92 -3.32
C ALA A 110 11.89 -16.30 -4.68
N LEU A 111 12.20 -15.57 -5.75
CA LEU A 111 11.58 -15.72 -7.06
C LEU A 111 12.62 -16.17 -8.09
N ALA A 112 12.28 -17.20 -8.88
CA ALA A 112 13.10 -17.56 -10.03
C ALA A 112 13.08 -16.42 -11.07
N PRO A 113 14.19 -16.15 -11.78
CA PRO A 113 14.32 -14.99 -12.67
C PRO A 113 13.20 -14.87 -13.70
N THR A 114 12.78 -15.99 -14.28
CA THR A 114 11.72 -16.07 -15.29
C THR A 114 10.32 -15.77 -14.73
N LEU A 115 10.07 -16.08 -13.47
CA LEU A 115 8.83 -15.76 -12.77
C LEU A 115 8.82 -14.30 -12.27
N LEU A 116 10.00 -13.75 -11.95
CA LEU A 116 10.14 -12.37 -11.49
C LEU A 116 9.71 -11.36 -12.56
N GLU A 117 10.13 -11.55 -13.81
CA GLU A 117 9.77 -10.66 -14.92
C GLU A 117 8.26 -10.67 -15.18
N SER A 118 7.66 -11.86 -15.14
CA SER A 118 6.21 -12.07 -15.29
C SER A 118 5.39 -11.40 -14.18
N GLU A 119 5.84 -11.44 -12.93
CA GLU A 119 5.15 -10.81 -11.80
C GLU A 119 5.34 -9.29 -11.74
N LEU A 120 6.51 -8.77 -12.16
CA LEU A 120 6.79 -7.34 -12.13
C LEU A 120 6.16 -6.57 -13.31
N PHE A 121 6.12 -7.19 -14.48
CA PHE A 121 5.72 -6.51 -15.72
C PHE A 121 4.44 -7.08 -16.35
N GLY A 122 3.94 -8.21 -15.85
CA GLY A 122 2.87 -8.96 -16.51
C GLY A 122 3.40 -9.79 -17.67
N HIS A 123 2.55 -10.66 -18.22
CA HIS A 123 2.90 -11.45 -19.39
C HIS A 123 1.70 -11.72 -20.28
N GLU A 124 1.94 -11.78 -21.59
CA GLU A 124 0.94 -12.25 -22.54
C GLU A 124 0.98 -13.77 -22.68
N LYS A 125 -0.17 -14.33 -23.06
CA LYS A 125 -0.33 -15.77 -23.32
C LYS A 125 0.71 -16.22 -24.36
N GLY A 126 1.55 -17.18 -23.98
CA GLY A 126 2.62 -17.71 -24.85
C GLY A 126 3.99 -17.03 -24.70
N ALA A 127 4.18 -16.09 -23.77
CA ALA A 127 5.48 -15.46 -23.53
C ALA A 127 6.59 -16.42 -23.06
N PHE A 128 6.24 -17.52 -22.38
CA PHE A 128 7.15 -18.61 -22.01
C PHE A 128 6.39 -19.95 -21.93
N THR A 129 7.13 -21.07 -21.88
CA THR A 129 6.55 -22.42 -21.73
C THR A 129 5.86 -22.54 -20.38
N GLY A 130 4.52 -22.41 -20.37
CA GLY A 130 3.69 -22.41 -19.16
C GLY A 130 2.74 -21.20 -19.04
N ALA A 131 2.82 -20.21 -19.94
CA ALA A 131 1.93 -19.04 -19.97
C ALA A 131 0.54 -19.38 -20.57
N VAL A 132 -0.33 -19.99 -19.76
CA VAL A 132 -1.67 -20.47 -20.19
C VAL A 132 -2.74 -19.37 -20.15
N GLU A 133 -2.58 -18.35 -19.31
CA GLU A 133 -3.50 -17.20 -19.14
C GLU A 133 -2.77 -15.85 -19.20
N ARG A 134 -3.52 -14.77 -19.47
CA ARG A 134 -3.03 -13.38 -19.55
C ARG A 134 -3.10 -12.72 -18.17
N ARG A 135 -2.04 -12.04 -17.74
CA ARG A 135 -2.00 -11.22 -16.52
C ARG A 135 -1.42 -9.84 -16.78
#